data_AF-A0A9D3N3Q0-F1
#
_entry.id   AF-A0A9D3N3Q0-F1
#
_cell.length_a   1.000
_cell.length_b   1.000
_cell.length_c   1.000
_cell.angle_alpha   90.00
_cell.angle_beta   90.00
_cell.angle_gamma   90.00
#
_symmetry.space_group_name_H-M   'P 1'
#
loop_
_entity.id
_entity.type
_entity.pdbx_description
1 polymer ?
#
loop_
_entity_poly.entity_id
_entity_poly.type
_entity_poly.pdbx_seq_one_letter_code
_entity_poly.pdbx_strand_id
1 'polypeptide(L)'
;MAPSSKSEKEDNGNKQKQQRKHKDHIVKLLTRGKLSGQVSQRLFRKLPPRVCVPLKTIVSEEFLRAGHIFLGFTKCGRYVLSYTSDCGEDDDFSFYTYHLYWWEFNLHSRLKQVHHVRLFAGEDIYSELYLTVCEWHNDHSKIVIFGFNTRSSTALMNMMMSDENNRDIYITIASMPPAQRCLQCCPVPTTSTIRTGGECLEHGYVLNARYQVVYPFPTFQPALQLKKDQVILLNTSYSLVACAISLCSGGEQQQQGDGQNNQILYRKRETSASSSHHPPSPSTSTSSSSSSSSHGSPDRRPTNLHATPLSPSRSQAAVRAREFAADIFRRAQAGVDGRKDSETREAKTSRSSTTDSERKRAEERREDAEGPSTSHGKGSTPSSSEAEEGVSSNTVMSPASTSSSCSLSPHAAAPSSTSEPGYVNYTRLRYRLQQPGRTEQDNAEEEDKVQLPFTVSDLRGRNLQLVTGQYTGPCVCVEQLTLDFEYLINEVIRNDAEWASQFCSFSDYDVVILEVCPETNIVVINIGLLLLAFSNCEEEHSRPKSYHSSLQVSWDLNTGACCTVGVGDLTEVKGQTSGSVWSSYRKSCVNTVMRWLVPESSSRYINRMTNEALHKGTSLQVLADSDRATWIVL
;
A
#
# COMPACT_ATOMS: atom_id res chain seq x y z
N MET A 1 -1.29 -29.98 -11.70
CA MET A 1 -1.40 -30.96 -10.60
C MET A 1 -0.07 -31.02 -9.85
N ALA A 2 -0.05 -31.36 -8.55
CA ALA A 2 1.19 -31.51 -7.78
C ALA A 2 1.60 -32.99 -7.71
N PRO A 3 2.91 -33.33 -7.74
CA PRO A 3 3.36 -34.71 -7.62
C PRO A 3 3.11 -35.25 -6.21
N SER A 4 2.58 -36.48 -6.12
CA SER A 4 2.30 -37.15 -4.85
C SER A 4 3.48 -38.01 -4.42
N SER A 5 4.16 -37.63 -3.34
CA SER A 5 5.14 -38.49 -2.66
C SER A 5 4.47 -39.25 -1.52
N LYS A 6 3.66 -40.26 -1.87
CA LYS A 6 3.29 -41.33 -0.93
C LYS A 6 4.53 -42.18 -0.63
N SER A 7 4.86 -42.33 0.66
CA SER A 7 5.62 -43.50 1.15
C SER A 7 4.69 -44.29 2.06
N GLU A 8 4.40 -45.54 1.68
CA GLU A 8 3.43 -46.37 2.40
C GLU A 8 4.13 -47.25 3.44
N LYS A 9 3.90 -46.89 4.71
CA LYS A 9 3.53 -47.80 5.80
C LYS A 9 4.42 -49.04 6.05
N GLU A 10 5.23 -48.96 7.11
CA GLU A 10 5.36 -50.09 8.04
C GLU A 10 4.55 -49.80 9.30
N ASP A 11 3.69 -50.74 9.70
CA ASP A 11 3.02 -50.68 10.99
C ASP A 11 3.96 -51.19 12.09
N ASN A 12 4.22 -50.39 13.12
CA ASN A 12 4.66 -50.96 14.38
C ASN A 12 4.10 -50.22 15.60
N GLY A 13 3.61 -51.00 16.56
CA GLY A 13 2.64 -50.53 17.56
C GLY A 13 3.26 -49.81 18.73
N ASN A 14 3.41 -48.48 18.67
CA ASN A 14 3.75 -47.70 19.86
C ASN A 14 2.97 -46.38 19.95
N LYS A 15 1.78 -46.42 20.59
CA LYS A 15 0.96 -45.25 20.92
C LYS A 15 1.59 -44.45 22.07
N GLN A 16 2.78 -43.88 21.85
CA GLN A 16 3.28 -42.82 22.72
C GLN A 16 2.29 -41.64 22.67
N LYS A 17 1.55 -41.44 23.77
CA LYS A 17 0.76 -40.23 24.00
C LYS A 17 1.67 -39.04 23.72
N GLN A 18 1.30 -38.17 22.77
CA GLN A 18 2.01 -36.92 22.54
C GLN A 18 2.15 -36.21 23.89
N GLN A 19 3.39 -36.08 24.38
CA GLN A 19 3.62 -35.46 25.67
C GLN A 19 3.04 -34.05 25.63
N ARG A 20 2.08 -33.75 26.51
CA ARG A 20 1.53 -32.40 26.68
C ARG A 20 2.70 -31.45 26.89
N LYS A 21 3.08 -30.69 25.86
CA LYS A 21 4.25 -29.81 25.89
C LYS A 21 4.17 -28.94 27.14
N HIS A 22 5.09 -29.18 28.07
CA HIS A 22 5.00 -28.68 29.43
C HIS A 22 4.97 -27.16 29.40
N LYS A 23 3.80 -26.54 29.59
CA LYS A 23 3.69 -25.09 29.70
C LYS A 23 4.36 -24.67 31.00
N ASP A 24 5.39 -23.86 30.91
CA ASP A 24 6.07 -23.32 32.08
C ASP A 24 5.08 -22.55 32.95
N HIS A 25 5.03 -22.86 34.25
CA HIS A 25 4.13 -22.17 35.17
C HIS A 25 4.58 -20.72 35.33
N ILE A 26 3.63 -19.77 35.39
CA ILE A 26 3.94 -18.33 35.44
C ILE A 26 4.90 -17.99 36.59
N VAL A 27 4.72 -18.60 37.76
CA VAL A 27 5.62 -18.43 38.92
C VAL A 27 7.04 -18.93 38.62
N LYS A 28 7.22 -20.04 37.89
CA LYS A 28 8.56 -20.54 37.51
C LYS A 28 9.25 -19.55 36.55
N LEU A 29 8.52 -18.95 35.62
CA LEU A 29 9.05 -17.94 34.70
C LEU A 29 9.41 -16.63 35.44
N LEU A 30 8.58 -16.19 36.40
CA LEU A 30 8.87 -15.01 37.22
C LEU A 30 10.08 -15.22 38.13
N THR A 31 10.19 -16.37 38.81
CA THR A 31 11.37 -16.72 39.62
C THR A 31 12.62 -16.81 38.77
N ARG A 32 12.55 -17.43 37.57
CA ARG A 32 13.67 -17.44 36.61
C ARG A 32 14.08 -16.02 36.21
N GLY A 33 13.12 -15.16 35.86
CA GLY A 33 13.38 -13.77 35.46
C GLY A 33 14.04 -12.95 36.57
N LYS A 34 13.63 -13.14 37.84
CA LYS A 34 14.31 -12.54 39.01
C LYS A 34 15.75 -13.04 39.16
N LEU A 35 15.98 -14.35 39.06
CA LEU A 35 17.30 -14.96 39.26
C LEU A 35 18.30 -14.67 38.12
N SER A 36 17.82 -14.48 36.89
CA SER A 36 18.68 -14.20 35.73
C SER A 36 18.75 -12.74 35.31
N GLY A 37 18.03 -11.83 36.00
CA GLY A 37 17.84 -10.42 35.61
C GLY A 37 17.08 -10.21 34.29
N GLN A 38 16.80 -11.27 33.53
CA GLN A 38 16.23 -11.21 32.18
C GLN A 38 14.71 -11.39 32.23
N VAL A 39 13.99 -10.28 32.29
CA VAL A 39 12.52 -10.23 32.13
C VAL A 39 12.21 -9.62 30.75
N SER A 40 11.57 -10.38 29.87
CA SER A 40 11.11 -9.87 28.57
C SER A 40 9.79 -10.51 28.15
N GLN A 41 8.95 -9.76 27.42
CA GLN A 41 7.65 -10.25 26.90
C GLN A 41 7.80 -11.56 26.11
N ARG A 42 8.92 -11.73 25.38
CA ARG A 42 9.23 -12.94 24.60
C ARG A 42 9.21 -14.23 25.45
N LEU A 43 9.54 -14.17 26.75
CA LEU A 43 9.43 -15.30 27.68
C LEU A 43 7.97 -15.70 27.96
N PHE A 44 7.06 -14.72 28.03
CA PHE A 44 5.67 -14.93 28.43
C PHE A 44 4.73 -15.27 27.25
N ARG A 45 5.18 -15.13 25.99
CA ARG A 45 4.42 -15.39 24.74
C ARG A 45 3.75 -16.77 24.62
N LYS A 46 4.13 -17.77 25.42
CA LYS A 46 3.53 -19.13 25.42
C LYS A 46 2.37 -19.30 26.42
N LEU A 47 2.15 -18.32 27.28
CA LEU A 47 1.09 -18.32 28.30
C LEU A 47 -0.23 -17.78 27.72
N PRO A 48 -1.38 -18.04 28.37
CA PRO A 48 -2.62 -17.32 28.11
C PRO A 48 -2.46 -15.80 28.31
N PRO A 49 -3.42 -14.97 27.85
CA PRO A 49 -3.55 -13.57 28.29
C PRO A 49 -3.60 -13.43 29.83
N ARG A 50 -3.33 -12.23 30.33
CA ARG A 50 -3.42 -11.87 31.76
C ARG A 50 -4.82 -11.38 32.12
N VAL A 51 -5.47 -10.67 31.21
CA VAL A 51 -6.81 -10.09 31.38
C VAL A 51 -7.62 -10.33 30.10
N CYS A 52 -8.89 -10.69 30.26
CA CYS A 52 -9.86 -10.78 29.18
C CYS A 52 -11.11 -9.99 29.58
N VAL A 53 -11.51 -9.02 28.76
CA VAL A 53 -12.63 -8.11 29.06
C VAL A 53 -13.68 -8.23 27.95
N PRO A 54 -14.94 -8.61 28.23
CA PRO A 54 -15.98 -8.62 27.21
C PRO A 54 -16.34 -7.18 26.80
N LEU A 55 -16.41 -6.87 25.50
CA LEU A 55 -16.69 -5.54 24.95
C LEU A 55 -17.95 -4.93 25.59
N LYS A 56 -19.03 -5.71 25.68
CA LYS A 56 -20.30 -5.37 26.31
C LYS A 56 -20.23 -4.94 27.79
N THR A 57 -19.09 -5.10 28.47
CA THR A 57 -18.91 -4.61 29.85
C THR A 57 -18.24 -3.25 29.93
N ILE A 58 -17.58 -2.81 28.85
CA ILE A 58 -16.81 -1.57 28.77
C ILE A 58 -17.36 -0.57 27.75
N VAL A 59 -18.20 -0.97 26.80
CA VAL A 59 -18.89 -0.08 25.85
C VAL A 59 -20.30 0.25 26.35
N SER A 60 -20.79 1.46 26.08
CA SER A 60 -22.20 1.84 26.33
C SER A 60 -23.10 1.23 25.25
N GLU A 61 -24.32 0.80 25.60
CA GLU A 61 -25.28 0.28 24.60
C GLU A 61 -25.56 1.29 23.47
N GLU A 62 -25.53 2.58 23.79
CA GLU A 62 -25.62 3.70 22.85
C GLU A 62 -24.64 3.57 21.68
N PHE A 63 -23.34 3.38 21.96
CA PHE A 63 -22.31 3.21 20.93
C PHE A 63 -22.38 1.86 20.21
N LEU A 64 -22.95 0.82 20.85
CA LEU A 64 -23.22 -0.46 20.17
C LEU A 64 -24.40 -0.34 19.19
N ARG A 65 -25.39 0.52 19.49
CA ARG A 65 -26.52 0.81 18.60
C ARG A 65 -26.13 1.78 17.47
N ALA A 66 -25.19 2.70 17.73
CA ALA A 66 -24.60 3.60 16.73
C ALA A 66 -23.55 2.94 15.82
N GLY A 67 -23.61 1.63 15.59
CA GLY A 67 -22.86 0.95 14.53
C GLY A 67 -21.32 0.90 14.68
N HIS A 68 -20.75 1.14 15.87
CA HIS A 68 -19.29 1.20 16.03
C HIS A 68 -18.59 -0.14 15.75
N ILE A 69 -17.82 -0.18 14.66
CA ILE A 69 -16.97 -1.29 14.25
C ILE A 69 -15.60 -1.14 14.92
N PHE A 70 -15.33 -1.95 15.95
CA PHE A 70 -14.04 -1.94 16.63
C PHE A 70 -12.94 -2.63 15.82
N LEU A 71 -11.75 -2.02 15.81
CA LEU A 71 -10.63 -2.34 14.92
C LEU A 71 -9.44 -3.01 15.63
N GLY A 72 -9.06 -2.52 16.81
CA GLY A 72 -7.86 -2.97 17.51
C GLY A 72 -7.35 -2.00 18.56
N PHE A 73 -6.23 -2.37 19.19
CA PHE A 73 -5.45 -1.51 20.09
C PHE A 73 -4.37 -0.76 19.32
N THR A 74 -4.11 0.50 19.70
CA THR A 74 -2.91 1.22 19.28
C THR A 74 -1.65 0.59 19.88
N LYS A 75 -0.47 0.83 19.28
CA LYS A 75 0.82 0.25 19.72
C LYS A 75 1.18 0.57 21.16
N CYS A 76 0.72 1.72 21.68
CA CYS A 76 0.93 2.09 23.08
C CYS A 76 -0.03 1.37 24.05
N GLY A 77 -1.05 0.65 23.56
CA GLY A 77 -2.05 -0.07 24.36
C GLY A 77 -2.96 0.84 25.21
N ARG A 78 -2.98 2.15 24.94
CA ARG A 78 -3.80 3.14 25.65
C ARG A 78 -5.15 3.35 24.98
N TYR A 79 -5.20 3.28 23.66
CA TYR A 79 -6.40 3.53 22.88
C TYR A 79 -6.87 2.26 22.18
N VAL A 80 -8.19 2.08 22.13
CA VAL A 80 -8.86 1.16 21.21
C VAL A 80 -9.48 2.02 20.12
N LEU A 81 -9.37 1.59 18.86
CA LEU A 81 -9.95 2.29 17.72
C LEU A 81 -11.26 1.61 17.26
N SER A 82 -12.21 2.42 16.80
CA SER A 82 -13.41 1.97 16.07
C SER A 82 -13.74 2.94 14.95
N TYR A 83 -14.43 2.49 13.91
CA TYR A 83 -15.08 3.38 12.93
C TYR A 83 -16.60 3.20 12.89
N THR A 84 -17.32 4.20 12.37
CA THR A 84 -18.70 4.06 11.87
C THR A 84 -18.71 4.17 10.35
N SER A 85 -19.72 3.58 9.73
CA SER A 85 -20.05 3.78 8.32
C SER A 85 -21.50 4.23 8.27
N ASP A 86 -21.67 5.54 8.15
CA ASP A 86 -22.95 6.22 8.28
C ASP A 86 -23.50 6.42 6.86
N CYS A 87 -24.48 5.59 6.49
CA CYS A 87 -25.16 5.68 5.20
C CYS A 87 -26.19 6.81 5.26
N GLY A 88 -25.96 7.87 4.51
CA GLY A 88 -26.98 8.86 4.18
C GLY A 88 -27.83 8.36 3.02
N GLU A 89 -29.14 8.55 3.15
CA GLU A 89 -30.11 8.41 2.07
C GLU A 89 -30.53 9.83 1.67
N ASP A 90 -30.19 10.25 0.46
CA ASP A 90 -30.87 11.33 -0.26
C ASP A 90 -31.86 10.70 -1.26
N ASP A 91 -32.88 11.41 -1.72
CA ASP A 91 -34.10 10.82 -2.31
C ASP A 91 -33.86 9.84 -3.51
N ASP A 92 -32.72 9.94 -4.21
CA ASP A 92 -32.29 9.03 -5.28
C ASP A 92 -30.95 8.28 -5.02
N PHE A 93 -30.19 8.60 -3.95
CA PHE A 93 -28.79 8.15 -3.78
C PHE A 93 -28.38 7.80 -2.35
N SER A 94 -27.65 6.69 -2.20
CA SER A 94 -26.95 6.33 -0.95
C SER A 94 -25.50 6.83 -0.96
N PHE A 95 -25.09 7.53 0.10
CA PHE A 95 -23.70 7.99 0.28
C PHE A 95 -23.15 7.59 1.66
N TYR A 96 -21.89 7.18 1.71
CA TYR A 96 -21.25 6.66 2.93
C TYR A 96 -20.31 7.69 3.56
N THR A 97 -20.65 8.20 4.74
CA THR A 97 -19.73 8.97 5.58
C THR A 97 -19.01 8.04 6.56
N TYR A 98 -17.71 8.24 6.77
CA TYR A 98 -16.92 7.41 7.69
C TYR A 98 -16.30 8.28 8.79
N HIS A 99 -16.42 7.84 10.03
CA HIS A 99 -15.80 8.49 11.19
C HIS A 99 -14.90 7.51 11.94
N LEU A 100 -13.68 7.92 12.31
CA LEU A 100 -12.77 7.15 13.16
C LEU A 100 -12.77 7.72 14.58
N TYR A 101 -12.79 6.85 15.59
CA TYR A 101 -12.90 7.19 17.01
C TYR A 101 -11.78 6.56 17.83
N TRP A 102 -11.25 7.33 18.79
CA TRP A 102 -10.28 6.87 19.79
C TRP A 102 -10.94 6.73 21.14
N TRP A 103 -10.83 5.53 21.72
CA TRP A 103 -11.36 5.20 23.03
C TRP A 103 -10.23 4.98 24.04
N GLU A 104 -10.14 5.79 25.10
CA GLU A 104 -9.20 5.51 26.21
C GLU A 104 -9.64 4.22 26.93
N PHE A 105 -8.73 3.24 26.95
CA PHE A 105 -8.94 1.93 27.55
C PHE A 105 -8.31 1.86 28.94
N ASN A 106 -9.10 1.48 29.94
CA ASN A 106 -8.64 1.30 31.32
C ASN A 106 -9.20 -0.01 31.93
N LEU A 107 -8.79 -1.13 31.34
CA LEU A 107 -9.10 -2.50 31.76
C LEU A 107 -10.61 -2.77 31.85
N HIS A 108 -11.17 -2.81 33.07
CA HIS A 108 -12.59 -3.08 33.33
C HIS A 108 -13.43 -1.79 33.44
N SER A 109 -12.81 -0.62 33.34
CA SER A 109 -13.51 0.67 33.27
C SER A 109 -14.18 0.82 31.90
N ARG A 110 -15.32 1.51 31.84
CA ARG A 110 -15.91 1.89 30.55
C ARG A 110 -14.94 2.68 29.68
N LEU A 111 -14.95 2.38 28.39
CA LEU A 111 -14.25 3.14 27.35
C LEU A 111 -14.74 4.60 27.37
N LYS A 112 -13.83 5.53 27.13
CA LYS A 112 -14.14 6.96 26.99
C LYS A 112 -13.69 7.44 25.61
N GLN A 113 -14.59 8.01 24.83
CA GLN A 113 -14.22 8.71 23.60
C GLN A 113 -13.33 9.90 23.99
N VAL A 114 -12.14 9.97 23.40
CA VAL A 114 -11.18 11.07 23.62
C VAL A 114 -10.89 11.86 22.35
N HIS A 115 -11.22 11.29 21.18
CA HIS A 115 -10.96 11.88 19.88
C HIS A 115 -11.89 11.27 18.83
N HIS A 116 -12.19 12.02 17.78
CA HIS A 116 -12.84 11.51 16.57
C HIS A 116 -12.44 12.37 15.36
N VAL A 117 -12.45 11.78 14.16
CA VAL A 117 -12.11 12.44 12.89
C VAL A 117 -13.03 11.91 11.79
N ARG A 118 -13.63 12.79 10.97
CA ARG A 118 -14.27 12.38 9.71
C ARG A 118 -13.19 11.99 8.70
N LEU A 119 -13.26 10.77 8.21
CA LEU A 119 -12.36 10.26 7.17
C LEU A 119 -12.82 10.76 5.80
N PHE A 120 -11.87 10.85 4.87
CA PHE A 120 -12.10 11.16 3.45
C PHE A 120 -12.96 12.43 3.25
N ALA A 121 -12.73 13.46 4.06
CA ALA A 121 -13.52 14.69 4.01
C ALA A 121 -13.30 15.42 2.67
N GLY A 122 -14.41 15.75 1.99
CA GLY A 122 -14.42 16.30 0.63
C GLY A 122 -14.78 15.28 -0.46
N GLU A 123 -14.89 14.00 -0.12
CA GLU A 123 -15.20 12.92 -1.08
C GLU A 123 -16.63 12.38 -0.92
N ASP A 124 -17.32 12.23 -2.05
CA ASP A 124 -18.58 11.47 -2.12
C ASP A 124 -18.28 9.99 -2.39
N ILE A 125 -18.70 9.13 -1.48
CA ILE A 125 -18.39 7.70 -1.49
C ILE A 125 -19.70 6.91 -1.64
N TYR A 126 -19.87 6.28 -2.80
CA TYR A 126 -21.11 5.61 -3.21
C TYR A 126 -21.14 4.09 -2.91
N SER A 127 -20.10 3.55 -2.27
CA SER A 127 -20.02 2.12 -1.90
C SER A 127 -19.27 1.86 -0.60
N GLU A 128 -19.50 0.69 0.01
CA GLU A 128 -18.85 0.28 1.26
C GLU A 128 -17.33 0.08 1.09
N LEU A 129 -16.53 0.82 1.87
CA LEU A 129 -15.07 0.81 1.83
C LEU A 129 -14.46 -0.25 2.75
N TYR A 130 -13.44 -0.94 2.24
CA TYR A 130 -12.63 -1.88 3.02
C TYR A 130 -11.57 -1.12 3.82
N LEU A 131 -11.89 -0.72 5.05
CA LEU A 131 -10.99 0.10 5.86
C LEU A 131 -9.83 -0.69 6.49
N THR A 132 -8.62 -0.11 6.44
CA THR A 132 -7.44 -0.53 7.19
C THR A 132 -6.79 0.68 7.84
N VAL A 133 -6.61 0.63 9.17
CA VAL A 133 -5.87 1.65 9.94
C VAL A 133 -4.48 1.13 10.29
N CYS A 134 -3.47 1.98 10.12
CA CYS A 134 -2.06 1.64 10.31
C CYS A 134 -1.32 2.66 11.21
N GLU A 135 -0.44 2.15 12.08
CA GLU A 135 0.55 2.95 12.82
C GLU A 135 1.96 2.67 12.32
N TRP A 136 2.77 3.73 12.20
CA TRP A 136 4.18 3.70 11.81
C TRP A 136 5.09 2.97 12.82
N HIS A 137 6.38 2.84 12.49
CA HIS A 137 7.34 2.06 13.27
C HIS A 137 7.71 2.71 14.60
N ASN A 138 8.10 3.98 14.58
CA ASN A 138 8.49 4.78 15.74
C ASN A 138 7.75 6.13 15.78
N ASP A 139 7.15 6.57 14.67
CA ASP A 139 6.22 7.71 14.70
C ASP A 139 4.90 7.33 15.39
N HIS A 140 4.49 8.14 16.37
CA HIS A 140 3.26 8.02 17.15
C HIS A 140 2.45 9.33 17.17
N SER A 141 2.85 10.33 16.36
CA SER A 141 2.17 11.63 16.21
C SER A 141 0.97 11.59 15.26
N LYS A 142 0.92 10.58 14.38
CA LYS A 142 -0.11 10.40 13.35
C LYS A 142 -0.33 8.93 12.98
N ILE A 143 -1.45 8.66 12.33
CA ILE A 143 -1.81 7.34 11.76
C ILE A 143 -2.30 7.48 10.32
N VAL A 144 -2.25 6.37 9.57
CA VAL A 144 -2.79 6.29 8.20
C VAL A 144 -4.04 5.42 8.20
N ILE A 145 -5.07 5.87 7.49
CA ILE A 145 -6.27 5.11 7.18
C ILE A 145 -6.34 4.94 5.67
N PHE A 146 -6.41 3.70 5.21
CA PHE A 146 -6.70 3.35 3.82
C PHE A 146 -8.15 2.87 3.72
N GLY A 147 -8.90 3.39 2.76
CA GLY A 147 -10.15 2.81 2.27
C GLY A 147 -10.00 2.44 0.79
N PHE A 148 -10.59 1.32 0.37
CA PHE A 148 -10.68 0.97 -1.04
C PHE A 148 -11.99 0.24 -1.34
N ASN A 149 -12.53 0.50 -2.53
CA ASN A 149 -13.70 -0.20 -3.03
C ASN A 149 -13.31 -1.58 -3.58
N THR A 150 -14.21 -2.57 -3.51
CA THR A 150 -14.00 -3.87 -4.20
C THR A 150 -14.51 -3.86 -5.64
N ARG A 151 -15.45 -2.97 -5.96
CA ARG A 151 -16.02 -2.71 -7.29
C ARG A 151 -16.11 -1.19 -7.47
N SER A 152 -15.75 -0.64 -8.62
CA SER A 152 -15.99 0.78 -8.89
C SER A 152 -17.49 1.05 -9.02
N SER A 153 -17.97 2.13 -8.39
CA SER A 153 -19.38 2.52 -8.39
C SER A 153 -19.56 3.91 -8.99
N THR A 154 -19.73 3.98 -10.30
CA THR A 154 -20.43 5.10 -10.93
C THR A 154 -21.89 5.05 -10.45
N ALA A 155 -22.35 6.09 -9.74
CA ALA A 155 -23.66 6.10 -9.08
C ALA A 155 -24.87 6.14 -10.05
N LEU A 156 -24.64 6.09 -11.36
CA LEU A 156 -25.67 6.06 -12.39
C LEU A 156 -25.66 4.71 -13.13
N MET A 157 -26.85 4.11 -13.16
CA MET A 157 -27.24 2.92 -13.94
C MET A 157 -26.76 1.53 -13.44
N ASN A 158 -27.67 0.85 -12.73
CA ASN A 158 -27.79 -0.63 -12.74
C ASN A 158 -28.18 -1.19 -14.15
N MET A 159 -27.84 -0.48 -15.22
CA MET A 159 -28.18 -0.80 -16.62
C MET A 159 -27.07 -0.41 -17.62
N MET A 160 -25.98 0.24 -17.17
CA MET A 160 -24.90 0.65 -18.07
C MET A 160 -23.54 0.69 -17.35
N MET A 161 -22.72 -0.33 -17.59
CA MET A 161 -21.28 -0.39 -17.34
C MET A 161 -20.79 0.21 -16.00
N SER A 162 -20.76 -0.60 -14.93
CA SER A 162 -19.79 -0.37 -13.87
C SER A 162 -18.38 -0.45 -14.45
N ASP A 163 -17.53 0.53 -14.19
CA ASP A 163 -16.15 0.54 -14.68
C ASP A 163 -15.27 -0.45 -13.91
N GLU A 164 -15.38 -1.74 -14.26
CA GLU A 164 -14.64 -2.85 -13.63
C GLU A 164 -13.12 -2.77 -13.83
N ASN A 165 -12.63 -1.86 -14.71
CA ASN A 165 -11.22 -1.66 -14.98
C ASN A 165 -10.56 -0.74 -13.95
N ASN A 166 -11.33 0.11 -13.29
CA ASN A 166 -10.87 1.14 -12.34
C ASN A 166 -11.21 0.79 -10.88
N ARG A 167 -10.52 1.47 -9.95
CA ARG A 167 -10.80 1.39 -8.50
C ARG A 167 -10.26 2.61 -7.76
N ASP A 168 -11.12 3.28 -7.00
CA ASP A 168 -10.71 4.33 -6.07
C ASP A 168 -9.99 3.77 -4.83
N ILE A 169 -8.88 4.41 -4.49
CA ILE A 169 -8.15 4.28 -3.24
C ILE A 169 -8.26 5.62 -2.52
N TYR A 170 -8.80 5.60 -1.31
CA TYR A 170 -8.96 6.75 -0.43
C TYR A 170 -7.97 6.65 0.73
N ILE A 171 -7.33 7.76 1.09
CA ILE A 171 -6.37 7.83 2.19
C ILE A 171 -6.70 9.01 3.09
N THR A 172 -6.73 8.77 4.40
CA THR A 172 -6.70 9.81 5.42
C THR A 172 -5.46 9.63 6.29
N ILE A 173 -4.73 10.71 6.55
CA ILE A 173 -3.64 10.76 7.54
C ILE A 173 -4.11 11.69 8.66
N ALA A 174 -4.29 11.15 9.86
CA ALA A 174 -4.84 11.89 11.01
C ALA A 174 -3.80 12.03 12.12
N SER A 175 -3.72 13.21 12.73
CA SER A 175 -2.97 13.41 13.98
C SER A 175 -3.51 12.55 15.11
N MET A 176 -2.63 12.18 16.05
CA MET A 176 -2.98 11.42 17.24
C MET A 176 -3.36 12.33 18.41
N PRO A 177 -4.32 11.95 19.26
CA PRO A 177 -4.70 12.74 20.43
C PRO A 177 -3.53 12.85 21.42
N PRO A 178 -3.34 14.01 22.07
CA PRO A 178 -2.15 14.34 22.83
C PRO A 178 -1.88 13.36 23.98
N ALA A 179 -0.70 12.73 23.97
CA ALA A 179 -0.34 11.70 24.94
C ALA A 179 -0.18 12.24 26.37
N GLN A 180 0.10 13.54 26.52
CA GLN A 180 0.15 14.29 27.77
C GLN A 180 -0.69 15.59 27.62
N ARG A 181 -0.81 16.41 28.66
CA ARG A 181 -1.53 17.69 28.54
C ARG A 181 -0.76 18.67 27.65
N CYS A 182 -1.18 18.85 26.41
CA CYS A 182 -0.64 19.90 25.53
C CYS A 182 -1.16 21.28 25.96
N LEU A 183 -0.25 22.19 26.31
CA LEU A 183 -0.58 23.56 26.75
C LEU A 183 -1.25 24.41 25.65
N GLN A 184 -1.02 24.08 24.38
CA GLN A 184 -1.65 24.77 23.24
C GLN A 184 -3.09 24.29 23.00
N CYS A 185 -3.38 23.00 23.19
CA CYS A 185 -4.74 22.45 23.09
C CYS A 185 -5.60 22.70 24.34
N CYS A 186 -4.95 22.91 25.49
CA CYS A 186 -5.59 23.13 26.79
C CYS A 186 -4.93 24.31 27.53
N PRO A 187 -5.09 25.55 27.02
CA PRO A 187 -4.60 26.73 27.71
C PRO A 187 -5.26 26.87 29.09
N VAL A 188 -4.48 27.28 30.09
CA VAL A 188 -5.00 27.61 31.42
C VAL A 188 -5.92 28.82 31.28
N PRO A 189 -7.14 28.82 31.86
CA PRO A 189 -8.08 29.93 31.71
C PRO A 189 -7.58 31.19 32.42
N THR A 190 -6.94 32.08 31.66
CA THR A 190 -6.73 33.48 32.04
C THR A 190 -8.08 34.23 32.05
N THR A 191 -8.17 35.28 32.85
CA THR A 191 -9.45 35.88 33.29
C THR A 191 -10.19 36.74 32.25
N SER A 192 -9.82 36.69 30.97
CA SER A 192 -10.53 37.38 29.88
C SER A 192 -10.37 36.66 28.54
N THR A 193 -11.30 36.96 27.62
CA THR A 193 -11.49 36.34 26.28
C THR A 193 -12.13 34.93 26.28
N ILE A 194 -12.66 34.55 25.12
CA ILE A 194 -13.70 33.54 24.95
C ILE A 194 -13.11 32.12 24.83
N ARG A 195 -13.82 31.11 25.37
CA ARG A 195 -13.47 29.68 25.21
C ARG A 195 -13.56 29.19 23.76
N THR A 196 -12.53 29.47 22.98
CA THR A 196 -12.23 28.73 21.74
C THR A 196 -11.14 27.69 22.06
N GLY A 197 -11.56 26.59 22.69
CA GLY A 197 -10.68 25.43 22.84
C GLY A 197 -10.48 24.78 21.47
N GLY A 198 -9.38 25.11 20.80
CA GLY A 198 -8.96 24.49 19.55
C GLY A 198 -7.76 23.58 19.77
N GLU A 199 -7.69 22.46 19.07
CA GLU A 199 -6.47 21.67 18.98
C GLU A 199 -5.37 22.45 18.25
N CYS A 200 -4.12 22.29 18.69
CA CYS A 200 -3.00 22.91 18.01
C CYS A 200 -2.59 22.10 16.77
N LEU A 201 -1.80 22.71 15.89
CA LEU A 201 -1.44 22.11 14.60
C LEU A 201 -0.71 20.76 14.71
N GLU A 202 -0.09 20.45 15.85
CA GLU A 202 0.53 19.14 16.12
C GLU A 202 -0.49 18.01 16.34
N HIS A 203 -1.64 18.35 16.94
CA HIS A 203 -2.63 17.40 17.48
C HIS A 203 -4.01 17.52 16.82
N GLY A 204 -4.13 18.36 15.79
CA GLY A 204 -5.40 18.77 15.20
C GLY A 204 -5.39 18.92 13.69
N TYR A 205 -4.59 18.12 12.96
CA TYR A 205 -4.51 18.14 11.50
C TYR A 205 -4.93 16.82 10.86
N VAL A 206 -5.54 16.92 9.70
CA VAL A 206 -5.94 15.81 8.83
C VAL A 206 -5.43 16.10 7.43
N LEU A 207 -4.96 15.07 6.72
CA LEU A 207 -4.80 15.09 5.27
C LEU A 207 -5.74 14.06 4.66
N ASN A 208 -6.40 14.38 3.55
CA ASN A 208 -7.12 13.40 2.74
C ASN A 208 -6.61 13.44 1.30
N ALA A 209 -6.52 12.27 0.67
CA ALA A 209 -6.19 12.10 -0.75
C ALA A 209 -6.99 10.96 -1.36
N ARG A 210 -7.27 11.06 -2.66
CA ARG A 210 -7.88 10.03 -3.49
C ARG A 210 -7.05 9.85 -4.74
N TYR A 211 -6.96 8.61 -5.21
CA TYR A 211 -6.47 8.29 -6.55
C TYR A 211 -7.15 7.03 -7.07
N GLN A 212 -7.16 6.87 -8.38
CA GLN A 212 -7.66 5.66 -9.03
C GLN A 212 -6.50 4.75 -9.43
N VAL A 213 -6.75 3.44 -9.40
CA VAL A 213 -5.83 2.42 -9.88
C VAL A 213 -6.51 1.50 -10.89
N VAL A 214 -5.75 1.06 -11.89
CA VAL A 214 -6.24 0.21 -12.98
C VAL A 214 -5.89 -1.26 -12.78
N TYR A 215 -6.50 -2.15 -13.57
CA TYR A 215 -6.01 -3.51 -13.72
C TYR A 215 -4.59 -3.52 -14.33
N PRO A 216 -3.62 -4.29 -13.79
CA PRO A 216 -3.73 -5.26 -12.69
C PRO A 216 -3.61 -4.60 -11.31
N PHE A 217 -4.75 -4.41 -10.62
CA PHE A 217 -4.86 -3.62 -9.38
C PHE A 217 -3.70 -3.86 -8.40
N PRO A 218 -2.91 -2.82 -8.05
CA PRO A 218 -1.70 -2.94 -7.23
C PRO A 218 -1.87 -3.72 -5.92
N THR A 219 -0.82 -4.41 -5.50
CA THR A 219 -0.83 -5.14 -4.22
C THR A 219 -0.79 -4.17 -3.04
N PHE A 220 -1.65 -4.38 -2.04
CA PHE A 220 -1.60 -3.63 -0.78
C PHE A 220 -0.51 -4.23 0.13
N GLN A 221 0.50 -3.43 0.49
CA GLN A 221 1.71 -3.87 1.19
C GLN A 221 2.04 -2.96 2.39
N PRO A 222 1.11 -2.73 3.35
CA PRO A 222 1.26 -1.70 4.39
C PRO A 222 2.53 -1.85 5.25
N ALA A 223 3.02 -3.08 5.45
CA ALA A 223 4.26 -3.36 6.18
C ALA A 223 5.54 -2.87 5.46
N LEU A 224 5.50 -2.67 4.14
CA LEU A 224 6.57 -2.07 3.35
C LEU A 224 6.27 -0.61 3.01
N GLN A 225 5.02 -0.30 2.63
CA GLN A 225 4.60 1.07 2.26
C GLN A 225 4.80 2.10 3.38
N LEU A 226 4.76 1.69 4.64
CA LEU A 226 4.97 2.55 5.82
C LEU A 226 6.30 2.27 6.54
N LYS A 227 7.21 1.49 5.94
CA LYS A 227 8.40 0.98 6.65
C LYS A 227 9.37 2.07 7.09
N LYS A 228 9.43 3.19 6.36
CA LYS A 228 10.10 4.44 6.74
C LYS A 228 9.12 5.33 7.51
N ASP A 229 9.48 5.71 8.73
CA ASP A 229 8.68 6.62 9.56
C ASP A 229 8.41 7.95 8.84
N GLN A 230 7.21 8.52 9.06
CA GLN A 230 6.66 9.72 8.41
C GLN A 230 6.43 9.60 6.89
N VAL A 231 6.83 8.50 6.24
CA VAL A 231 6.69 8.29 4.79
C VAL A 231 5.64 7.23 4.48
N ILE A 232 4.93 7.41 3.37
CA ILE A 232 4.00 6.47 2.76
C ILE A 232 4.34 6.28 1.28
N LEU A 233 4.49 5.04 0.83
CA LEU A 233 4.70 4.68 -0.58
C LEU A 233 3.37 4.29 -1.23
N LEU A 234 3.00 4.96 -2.32
CA LEU A 234 1.72 4.82 -3.00
C LEU A 234 1.94 4.43 -4.46
N ASN A 235 1.51 3.22 -4.83
CA ASN A 235 1.50 2.76 -6.21
C ASN A 235 0.17 3.20 -6.85
N THR A 236 0.24 4.09 -7.84
CA THR A 236 -0.90 4.66 -8.58
C THR A 236 -1.26 3.86 -9.84
N SER A 237 -0.68 2.67 -10.00
CA SER A 237 -0.53 1.90 -11.25
C SER A 237 0.51 2.48 -12.22
N TYR A 238 0.57 3.80 -12.39
CA TYR A 238 1.45 4.48 -13.35
C TYR A 238 2.78 4.97 -12.74
N SER A 239 2.78 5.24 -11.44
CA SER A 239 3.94 5.75 -10.70
C SER A 239 4.00 5.23 -9.27
N LEU A 240 5.18 5.32 -8.66
CA LEU A 240 5.37 5.16 -7.22
C LEU A 240 5.60 6.53 -6.60
N VAL A 241 4.62 7.02 -5.83
CA VAL A 241 4.73 8.27 -5.08
C VAL A 241 5.17 7.96 -3.66
N ALA A 242 6.31 8.50 -3.24
CA ALA A 242 6.70 8.57 -1.84
C ALA A 242 6.23 9.90 -1.26
N CYS A 243 5.24 9.90 -0.38
CA CYS A 243 4.79 11.10 0.32
C CYS A 243 5.38 11.11 1.74
N ALA A 244 5.99 12.22 2.17
CA ALA A 244 6.41 12.43 3.55
C ALA A 244 5.61 13.56 4.20
N ILE A 245 5.12 13.32 5.42
CA ILE A 245 4.29 14.25 6.18
C ILE A 245 4.96 14.54 7.52
N SER A 246 5.35 15.80 7.74
CA SER A 246 6.06 16.24 8.96
C SER A 246 5.52 17.56 9.51
N LEU A 247 5.84 17.87 10.77
CA LEU A 247 5.50 19.14 11.40
C LEU A 247 6.78 19.95 11.61
N CYS A 248 6.91 21.07 10.90
CA CYS A 248 8.00 22.01 11.08
C CYS A 248 7.71 22.92 12.28
N SER A 249 8.65 23.01 13.23
CA SER A 249 8.55 23.90 14.39
C SER A 249 9.02 25.32 14.06
N GLY A 250 8.24 26.32 14.46
CA GLY A 250 8.51 27.73 14.18
C GLY A 250 9.58 28.37 15.07
N GLY A 251 10.82 27.87 15.04
CA GLY A 251 11.90 28.33 15.93
C GLY A 251 13.31 28.40 15.33
N GLU A 252 13.56 27.72 14.21
CA GLU A 252 14.90 27.68 13.60
C GLU A 252 15.12 28.92 12.73
N GLN A 253 16.17 29.69 13.06
CA GLN A 253 16.53 30.90 12.34
C GLN A 253 17.06 30.53 10.95
N GLN A 254 16.48 31.10 9.90
CA GLN A 254 16.94 30.89 8.51
C GLN A 254 18.29 31.58 8.25
N GLN A 255 19.37 31.01 8.79
CA GLN A 255 20.70 31.19 8.23
C GLN A 255 20.71 30.50 6.85
N GLN A 256 21.38 31.10 5.87
CA GLN A 256 21.36 30.65 4.48
C GLN A 256 22.10 29.30 4.34
N GLY A 257 21.34 28.21 4.42
CA GLY A 257 21.80 26.82 4.36
C GLY A 257 20.81 25.84 5.01
N ASP A 258 20.09 26.25 6.06
CA ASP A 258 19.37 25.33 6.95
C ASP A 258 18.04 24.73 6.39
N GLY A 259 17.64 25.10 5.16
CA GLY A 259 16.42 24.60 4.52
C GLY A 259 16.38 23.09 4.25
N GLN A 260 17.54 22.42 4.33
CA GLN A 260 17.73 20.99 4.07
C GLN A 260 17.54 20.09 5.31
N ASN A 261 17.68 20.63 6.54
CA ASN A 261 17.69 19.80 7.74
C ASN A 261 16.33 19.13 8.00
N ASN A 262 15.23 19.88 7.85
CA ASN A 262 13.87 19.38 8.01
C ASN A 262 13.29 18.74 6.73
N GLN A 263 14.12 18.35 5.76
CA GLN A 263 13.70 17.68 4.52
C GLN A 263 13.88 16.15 4.65
N ILE A 264 12.83 15.39 4.32
CA ILE A 264 12.76 13.92 4.48
C ILE A 264 13.02 13.18 3.16
N LEU A 265 12.66 13.77 2.01
CA LEU A 265 12.82 13.23 0.66
C LEU A 265 13.63 14.18 -0.23
N TYR A 266 14.37 13.64 -1.21
CA TYR A 266 15.08 14.40 -2.25
C TYR A 266 16.07 15.46 -1.73
N ARG A 267 16.91 15.08 -0.76
CA ARG A 267 18.02 15.92 -0.28
C ARG A 267 19.13 15.99 -1.33
N LYS A 268 19.01 16.96 -2.23
CA LYS A 268 20.03 17.33 -3.23
C LYS A 268 21.40 17.47 -2.55
N ARG A 269 22.39 16.70 -3.01
CA ARG A 269 23.77 16.82 -2.52
C ARG A 269 24.31 18.20 -2.83
N GLU A 270 24.77 18.91 -1.80
CA GLU A 270 25.75 19.97 -2.02
C GLU A 270 27.04 19.36 -2.55
N THR A 271 27.45 19.76 -3.77
CA THR A 271 28.80 19.54 -4.25
C THR A 271 29.74 20.47 -3.50
N SER A 272 30.11 20.09 -2.27
CA SER A 272 31.05 20.83 -1.42
C SER A 272 32.37 21.03 -2.18
N ALA A 273 32.62 22.25 -2.63
CA ALA A 273 33.75 22.55 -3.50
C ALA A 273 35.08 22.36 -2.76
N SER A 274 35.93 21.50 -3.31
CA SER A 274 37.38 21.40 -3.06
C SER A 274 37.87 21.46 -1.60
N SER A 275 38.11 20.29 -1.01
CA SER A 275 39.27 20.11 -0.14
C SER A 275 40.08 18.88 -0.60
N SER A 276 41.30 19.11 -1.05
CA SER A 276 42.13 18.11 -1.73
C SER A 276 43.08 17.40 -0.76
N HIS A 277 42.71 16.20 -0.32
CA HIS A 277 43.62 15.32 0.42
C HIS A 277 43.68 13.92 -0.18
N HIS A 278 44.91 13.43 -0.39
CA HIS A 278 45.20 12.14 -1.02
C HIS A 278 44.87 10.95 -0.08
N PRO A 279 44.56 9.76 -0.63
CA PRO A 279 44.42 8.55 0.16
C PRO A 279 45.79 8.12 0.76
N PRO A 280 45.86 7.71 2.05
CA PRO A 280 47.08 7.21 2.65
C PRO A 280 47.36 5.75 2.25
N SER A 281 48.62 5.47 1.90
CA SER A 281 49.13 4.13 1.59
C SER A 281 49.17 3.21 2.82
N PRO A 282 49.08 1.87 2.66
CA PRO A 282 49.20 0.93 3.78
C PRO A 282 50.63 0.88 4.31
N SER A 283 50.82 1.15 5.60
CA SER A 283 52.14 1.11 6.26
C SER A 283 52.45 -0.28 6.84
N THR A 284 53.59 -0.84 6.45
CA THR A 284 54.17 -2.05 7.05
C THR A 284 54.84 -1.77 8.40
N SER A 285 54.98 -2.81 9.21
CA SER A 285 55.45 -2.79 10.61
C SER A 285 56.92 -2.43 10.83
N THR A 286 57.21 -1.78 11.96
CA THR A 286 58.48 -1.88 12.71
C THR A 286 58.24 -1.71 14.22
N SER A 287 59.22 -2.06 15.07
CA SER A 287 58.96 -2.52 16.45
C SER A 287 59.96 -2.04 17.52
N SER A 288 59.47 -1.75 18.74
CA SER A 288 60.22 -1.68 20.02
C SER A 288 59.23 -1.61 21.19
N SER A 289 59.03 -2.64 22.01
CA SER A 289 59.72 -2.92 23.31
C SER A 289 59.56 -1.81 24.37
N SER A 290 59.17 -2.08 25.63
CA SER A 290 59.61 -3.19 26.50
C SER A 290 58.65 -3.61 27.66
N SER A 291 58.85 -4.85 28.16
CA SER A 291 58.59 -5.46 29.51
C SER A 291 57.66 -4.78 30.55
N SER A 292 56.87 -5.51 31.38
CA SER A 292 57.31 -6.66 32.21
C SER A 292 56.19 -7.57 32.82
N SER A 293 56.53 -8.87 33.03
CA SER A 293 56.14 -9.86 34.09
C SER A 293 54.75 -9.90 34.79
N SER A 294 54.18 -11.06 35.22
CA SER A 294 54.35 -12.51 34.92
C SER A 294 53.30 -13.35 35.70
N HIS A 295 53.19 -14.67 35.38
CA HIS A 295 52.27 -15.69 35.96
C HIS A 295 50.77 -15.55 35.58
N GLY A 296 50.01 -16.62 35.33
CA GLY A 296 50.36 -18.05 35.17
C GLY A 296 49.11 -18.90 34.91
N SER A 297 49.11 -19.76 33.88
CA SER A 297 47.98 -20.64 33.51
C SER A 297 48.19 -22.10 33.93
N PRO A 298 47.14 -22.94 33.84
CA PRO A 298 47.23 -24.04 32.87
C PRO A 298 45.97 -24.27 32.01
N ASP A 299 46.17 -25.01 30.91
CA ASP A 299 45.23 -25.33 29.82
C ASP A 299 43.81 -25.79 30.16
N ARG A 300 42.89 -25.51 29.21
CA ARG A 300 41.99 -26.53 28.63
C ARG A 300 41.56 -26.21 27.19
N ARG A 301 41.52 -27.25 26.35
CA ARG A 301 41.20 -27.18 24.90
C ARG A 301 39.74 -26.79 24.61
N PRO A 302 39.45 -26.22 23.42
CA PRO A 302 38.08 -25.90 23.00
C PRO A 302 37.27 -27.15 22.63
N THR A 303 35.94 -27.05 22.80
CA THR A 303 34.97 -28.03 22.26
C THR A 303 33.86 -27.31 21.51
N ASN A 304 33.86 -27.44 20.18
CA ASN A 304 32.71 -27.06 19.36
C ASN A 304 31.55 -28.04 19.62
N LEU A 305 30.34 -27.51 19.82
CA LEU A 305 29.10 -28.29 19.75
C LEU A 305 28.07 -27.55 18.89
N HIS A 306 27.43 -28.30 17.99
CA HIS A 306 26.55 -27.74 16.96
C HIS A 306 25.28 -27.09 17.55
N ALA A 307 25.05 -25.82 17.20
CA ALA A 307 23.73 -25.20 17.35
C ALA A 307 22.78 -25.78 16.29
N THR A 308 21.88 -26.68 16.70
CA THR A 308 20.86 -27.24 15.78
C THR A 308 19.72 -26.23 15.59
N PRO A 309 19.32 -25.86 14.35
CA PRO A 309 18.33 -24.83 14.13
C PRO A 309 16.91 -25.28 14.53
N LEU A 310 16.24 -24.46 15.34
CA LEU A 310 14.84 -24.67 15.71
C LEU A 310 13.90 -24.29 14.55
N SER A 311 13.00 -25.21 14.18
CA SER A 311 12.11 -25.07 13.02
C SER A 311 11.32 -23.74 13.01
N PRO A 312 11.24 -23.00 11.88
CA PRO A 312 10.64 -21.66 11.83
C PRO A 312 9.09 -21.63 11.89
N SER A 313 8.44 -22.76 12.13
CA SER A 313 7.03 -23.00 11.77
C SER A 313 5.97 -22.14 12.49
N ARG A 314 6.33 -21.41 13.57
CA ARG A 314 5.39 -20.64 14.43
C ARG A 314 5.96 -19.33 15.01
N SER A 315 6.76 -18.55 14.28
CA SER A 315 7.06 -17.16 14.68
C SER A 315 5.89 -16.23 14.35
N GLN A 316 5.70 -15.12 15.08
CA GLN A 316 4.66 -14.12 14.72
C GLN A 316 4.92 -13.48 13.35
N ALA A 317 6.19 -13.30 12.98
CA ALA A 317 6.57 -12.89 11.63
C ALA A 317 6.09 -13.90 10.57
N ALA A 318 6.28 -15.21 10.80
CA ALA A 318 5.79 -16.26 9.90
C ALA A 318 4.26 -16.43 9.92
N VAL A 319 3.53 -15.90 10.92
CA VAL A 319 2.06 -15.81 10.88
C VAL A 319 1.64 -14.61 10.03
N ARG A 320 2.16 -13.40 10.31
CA ARG A 320 1.86 -12.18 9.55
C ARG A 320 2.28 -12.29 8.08
N ALA A 321 3.41 -12.94 7.79
CA ALA A 321 3.83 -13.21 6.41
C ALA A 321 2.92 -14.23 5.72
N ARG A 322 2.34 -15.21 6.44
CA ARG A 322 1.30 -16.09 5.89
C ARG A 322 -0.01 -15.35 5.66
N GLU A 323 -0.35 -14.37 6.49
CA GLU A 323 -1.52 -13.49 6.27
C GLU A 323 -1.32 -12.60 5.04
N PHE A 324 -0.12 -12.02 4.87
CA PHE A 324 0.29 -11.28 3.65
C PHE A 324 0.24 -12.16 2.39
N ALA A 325 0.85 -13.35 2.42
CA ALA A 325 0.79 -14.31 1.32
C ALA A 325 -0.65 -14.75 1.04
N ALA A 326 -1.45 -15.00 2.09
CA ALA A 326 -2.86 -15.35 1.96
C ALA A 326 -3.67 -14.21 1.34
N ASP A 327 -3.39 -12.94 1.65
CA ASP A 327 -4.12 -11.83 1.01
C ASP A 327 -3.80 -11.72 -0.49
N ILE A 328 -2.54 -11.89 -0.87
CA ILE A 328 -2.15 -11.96 -2.28
C ILE A 328 -2.80 -13.16 -2.98
N PHE A 329 -2.87 -14.34 -2.34
CA PHE A 329 -3.60 -15.49 -2.89
C PHE A 329 -5.12 -15.25 -2.99
N ARG A 330 -5.75 -14.59 -1.99
CA ARG A 330 -7.19 -14.24 -2.02
C ARG A 330 -7.49 -13.28 -3.17
N ARG A 331 -6.68 -12.23 -3.36
CA ARG A 331 -6.81 -11.28 -4.48
C ARG A 331 -6.58 -11.95 -5.83
N ALA A 332 -5.64 -12.90 -5.92
CA ALA A 332 -5.40 -13.67 -7.14
C ALA A 332 -6.54 -14.66 -7.50
N GLN A 333 -7.30 -15.15 -6.52
CA GLN A 333 -8.47 -16.01 -6.76
C GLN A 333 -9.72 -15.21 -7.14
N ALA A 334 -9.90 -14.02 -6.57
CA ALA A 334 -11.03 -13.14 -6.89
C ALA A 334 -11.12 -12.79 -8.40
N GLY A 335 -9.97 -12.69 -9.09
CA GLY A 335 -9.91 -12.49 -10.55
C GLY A 335 -10.20 -13.72 -11.42
N VAL A 336 -10.59 -14.86 -10.82
CA VAL A 336 -10.86 -16.13 -11.53
C VAL A 336 -12.29 -16.61 -11.30
N ASP A 337 -12.81 -16.51 -10.06
CA ASP A 337 -14.10 -17.10 -9.69
C ASP A 337 -15.32 -16.23 -10.07
N GLY A 338 -15.11 -14.93 -10.35
CA GLY A 338 -16.17 -13.98 -10.75
C GLY A 338 -16.95 -14.33 -12.02
N ARG A 339 -16.53 -15.37 -12.76
CA ARG A 339 -17.17 -15.83 -14.01
C ARG A 339 -17.86 -17.20 -13.91
N LYS A 340 -18.12 -17.72 -12.70
CA LYS A 340 -18.77 -19.05 -12.52
C LYS A 340 -19.96 -19.10 -11.57
N ASP A 341 -20.01 -18.28 -10.53
CA ASP A 341 -21.09 -18.35 -9.52
C ASP A 341 -22.42 -17.72 -9.98
N SER A 342 -22.43 -16.97 -11.10
CA SER A 342 -23.64 -16.29 -11.59
C SER A 342 -24.68 -17.24 -12.21
N GLU A 343 -24.25 -18.14 -13.11
CA GLU A 343 -25.17 -19.02 -13.87
C GLU A 343 -25.85 -20.11 -13.02
N THR A 344 -25.38 -20.35 -11.79
CA THR A 344 -25.86 -21.48 -10.96
C THR A 344 -26.89 -21.08 -9.89
N ARG A 345 -27.20 -19.78 -9.72
CA ARG A 345 -28.04 -19.29 -8.62
C ARG A 345 -29.50 -18.94 -8.96
N GLU A 346 -29.83 -18.58 -10.19
CA GLU A 346 -31.22 -18.24 -10.54
C GLU A 346 -32.15 -19.47 -10.65
N ALA A 347 -31.60 -20.64 -10.97
CA ALA A 347 -32.37 -21.86 -11.25
C ALA A 347 -32.98 -22.58 -10.01
N LYS A 348 -32.88 -22.01 -8.79
CA LYS A 348 -33.30 -22.70 -7.54
C LYS A 348 -34.10 -21.87 -6.52
N THR A 349 -34.46 -20.63 -6.83
CA THR A 349 -35.13 -19.72 -5.86
C THR A 349 -36.61 -19.49 -6.17
N SER A 350 -37.33 -20.54 -6.57
CA SER A 350 -38.73 -20.44 -7.05
C SER A 350 -39.61 -21.65 -6.69
N ARG A 351 -39.43 -22.26 -5.50
CA ARG A 351 -40.36 -23.28 -4.96
C ARG A 351 -40.37 -23.33 -3.43
N SER A 352 -41.58 -23.35 -2.85
CA SER A 352 -41.90 -23.04 -1.43
C SER A 352 -41.55 -21.59 -1.04
N SER A 353 -42.38 -20.82 -0.35
CA SER A 353 -43.76 -21.00 0.18
C SER A 353 -44.51 -19.65 0.02
N THR A 354 -45.83 -19.46 0.17
CA THR A 354 -46.79 -19.97 1.17
C THR A 354 -48.26 -20.01 0.69
N THR A 355 -49.00 -21.00 1.19
CA THR A 355 -50.43 -21.04 1.58
C THR A 355 -51.50 -20.15 0.90
N ASP A 356 -52.49 -20.82 0.30
CA ASP A 356 -53.88 -20.99 0.78
C ASP A 356 -54.69 -19.77 1.32
N SER A 357 -56.00 -19.75 1.03
CA SER A 357 -56.97 -18.63 1.11
C SER A 357 -56.87 -17.65 -0.10
N GLU A 358 -57.95 -17.18 -0.76
CA GLU A 358 -59.41 -17.31 -0.52
C GLU A 358 -60.20 -17.75 -1.79
N ARG A 359 -61.53 -17.90 -1.65
CA ARG A 359 -62.49 -18.29 -2.71
C ARG A 359 -63.18 -17.09 -3.37
N LYS A 360 -63.71 -17.33 -4.59
CA LYS A 360 -64.71 -16.57 -5.41
C LYS A 360 -64.11 -15.69 -6.53
N ARG A 361 -64.77 -15.44 -7.67
CA ARG A 361 -65.93 -16.10 -8.37
C ARG A 361 -66.14 -15.38 -9.72
N ALA A 362 -66.48 -16.12 -10.79
CA ALA A 362 -66.97 -15.61 -12.10
C ALA A 362 -65.93 -14.81 -12.94
N GLU A 363 -66.02 -14.66 -14.26
CA GLU A 363 -66.95 -15.23 -15.27
C GLU A 363 -66.28 -15.34 -16.68
N GLU A 364 -67.04 -15.87 -17.65
CA GLU A 364 -66.91 -15.87 -19.15
C GLU A 364 -65.90 -14.90 -19.84
N ARG A 365 -65.28 -15.18 -21.01
CA ARG A 365 -65.60 -15.98 -22.24
C ARG A 365 -64.28 -16.46 -22.94
N ARG A 366 -64.21 -17.64 -23.59
CA ARG A 366 -64.50 -17.98 -25.02
C ARG A 366 -63.67 -17.19 -26.07
N GLU A 367 -62.81 -17.87 -26.86
CA GLU A 367 -62.97 -18.21 -28.31
C GLU A 367 -62.51 -17.05 -29.23
N ASP A 368 -61.75 -17.19 -30.33
CA ASP A 368 -61.22 -18.32 -31.15
C ASP A 368 -59.76 -18.00 -31.62
N ALA A 369 -58.90 -18.93 -32.08
CA ALA A 369 -58.75 -19.54 -33.43
C ALA A 369 -58.63 -18.50 -34.60
N GLU A 370 -57.81 -18.63 -35.65
CA GLU A 370 -56.95 -19.73 -36.18
C GLU A 370 -55.57 -19.20 -36.69
N GLY A 371 -54.77 -20.06 -37.35
CA GLY A 371 -53.67 -19.67 -38.26
C GLY A 371 -54.14 -19.48 -39.72
N PRO A 372 -53.35 -19.79 -40.78
CA PRO A 372 -51.96 -20.27 -40.79
C PRO A 372 -51.01 -19.64 -41.85
N SER A 373 -49.70 -19.90 -41.66
CA SER A 373 -48.60 -20.22 -42.60
C SER A 373 -48.56 -19.84 -44.12
N THR A 374 -47.32 -19.88 -44.66
CA THR A 374 -46.90 -19.97 -46.10
C THR A 374 -46.79 -18.67 -46.91
N SER A 375 -45.86 -18.48 -47.87
CA SER A 375 -44.58 -19.18 -48.19
C SER A 375 -43.73 -18.42 -49.24
N HIS A 376 -42.44 -18.81 -49.38
CA HIS A 376 -41.50 -18.59 -50.51
C HIS A 376 -41.14 -17.13 -50.93
N GLY A 377 -39.96 -16.85 -51.54
CA GLY A 377 -38.73 -17.65 -51.64
C GLY A 377 -37.90 -17.46 -52.93
N LYS A 378 -36.62 -17.06 -52.81
CA LYS A 378 -35.60 -16.88 -53.89
C LYS A 378 -35.87 -15.70 -54.86
N GLY A 379 -34.89 -15.09 -55.55
CA GLY A 379 -33.43 -15.19 -55.47
C GLY A 379 -32.69 -14.63 -56.71
N SER A 380 -31.39 -14.36 -56.58
CA SER A 380 -30.38 -14.13 -57.65
C SER A 380 -30.30 -12.80 -58.43
N THR A 381 -29.04 -12.42 -58.70
CA THR A 381 -28.46 -11.42 -59.65
C THR A 381 -28.55 -11.90 -61.13
N PRO A 382 -28.10 -11.18 -62.21
CA PRO A 382 -26.99 -10.19 -62.32
C PRO A 382 -27.06 -9.02 -63.37
N SER A 383 -25.96 -8.23 -63.47
CA SER A 383 -25.40 -7.50 -64.68
C SER A 383 -26.24 -6.42 -65.42
N SER A 384 -25.68 -5.41 -66.12
CA SER A 384 -24.30 -4.84 -66.29
C SER A 384 -24.32 -3.50 -67.08
N SER A 385 -23.20 -2.75 -67.06
CA SER A 385 -22.68 -1.83 -68.13
C SER A 385 -23.53 -0.58 -68.52
N GLU A 386 -23.05 0.54 -69.08
CA GLU A 386 -21.78 1.05 -69.70
C GLU A 386 -21.43 2.44 -69.09
N ALA A 387 -20.18 2.94 -68.96
CA ALA A 387 -19.19 3.48 -69.94
C ALA A 387 -19.65 4.75 -70.69
N GLU A 388 -18.87 5.80 -71.00
CA GLU A 388 -17.41 6.16 -70.90
C GLU A 388 -17.31 7.62 -70.31
N GLU A 389 -16.23 8.40 -70.10
CA GLU A 389 -14.74 8.44 -70.10
C GLU A 389 -14.34 9.74 -69.30
N GLY A 390 -13.11 10.20 -69.03
CA GLY A 390 -11.75 9.74 -69.35
C GLY A 390 -10.62 10.74 -69.00
N VAL A 391 -9.36 10.26 -69.13
CA VAL A 391 -8.15 10.92 -69.73
C VAL A 391 -7.73 12.34 -69.26
N SER A 392 -6.49 12.62 -68.79
CA SER A 392 -5.27 11.79 -68.63
C SER A 392 -4.22 12.29 -67.61
N SER A 393 -3.56 11.33 -66.96
CA SER A 393 -2.10 11.19 -66.69
C SER A 393 -1.18 12.40 -66.38
N ASN A 394 -0.46 12.36 -65.24
CA ASN A 394 1.01 12.12 -65.21
C ASN A 394 1.67 12.00 -63.81
N THR A 395 2.37 10.86 -63.62
CA THR A 395 3.72 10.66 -63.05
C THR A 395 4.26 11.46 -61.83
N VAL A 396 4.43 10.72 -60.72
CA VAL A 396 5.57 10.66 -59.76
C VAL A 396 6.58 11.84 -59.68
N MET A 397 6.73 12.42 -58.48
CA MET A 397 8.04 12.83 -57.91
C MET A 397 8.02 12.87 -56.38
N SER A 398 9.19 12.70 -55.75
CA SER A 398 9.42 12.84 -54.30
C SER A 398 9.92 14.25 -53.93
N PRO A 399 9.67 14.76 -52.72
CA PRO A 399 10.43 15.87 -52.15
C PRO A 399 11.63 15.36 -51.36
N ALA A 400 12.83 15.90 -51.62
CA ALA A 400 14.04 15.65 -50.87
C ALA A 400 14.59 16.93 -50.23
N SER A 401 15.38 16.74 -49.17
CA SER A 401 15.98 17.73 -48.28
C SER A 401 16.57 18.99 -48.94
N THR A 402 16.34 20.16 -48.32
CA THR A 402 17.26 21.30 -48.42
C THR A 402 18.17 21.36 -47.18
N SER A 403 19.47 21.20 -47.38
CA SER A 403 20.49 21.25 -46.34
C SER A 403 21.05 22.66 -46.13
N SER A 404 21.29 23.06 -44.87
CA SER A 404 22.26 24.10 -44.53
C SER A 404 23.40 23.48 -43.71
N SER A 405 24.64 23.67 -44.15
CA SER A 405 25.82 23.01 -43.57
C SER A 405 26.89 24.02 -43.16
N CYS A 406 27.18 24.10 -41.86
CA CYS A 406 28.39 24.74 -41.33
C CYS A 406 29.14 23.73 -40.46
N SER A 407 30.35 23.38 -40.88
CA SER A 407 31.21 22.39 -40.24
C SER A 407 32.07 22.99 -39.12
N LEU A 408 32.28 22.26 -38.02
CA LEU A 408 33.48 22.39 -37.18
C LEU A 408 33.87 21.05 -36.54
N SER A 409 35.13 20.95 -36.14
CA SER A 409 35.88 19.72 -35.85
C SER A 409 35.65 19.16 -34.42
N PRO A 410 36.00 17.89 -34.13
CA PRO A 410 35.69 17.27 -32.84
C PRO A 410 36.59 17.78 -31.70
N HIS A 411 36.00 18.53 -30.76
CA HIS A 411 36.58 18.77 -29.45
C HIS A 411 35.89 17.89 -28.40
N ALA A 412 36.69 17.21 -27.58
CA ALA A 412 36.18 16.39 -26.49
C ALA A 412 35.48 17.26 -25.43
N ALA A 413 34.17 17.09 -25.28
CA ALA A 413 33.42 17.71 -24.19
C ALA A 413 33.80 17.04 -22.86
N ALA A 414 34.29 17.82 -21.90
CA ALA A 414 34.48 17.37 -20.52
C ALA A 414 33.11 17.10 -19.86
N PRO A 415 33.00 16.17 -18.90
CA PRO A 415 31.73 15.82 -18.26
C PRO A 415 31.19 16.98 -17.40
N SER A 416 30.25 17.74 -17.96
CA SER A 416 29.63 18.91 -17.33
C SER A 416 28.29 18.56 -16.67
N SER A 417 28.16 18.88 -15.37
CA SER A 417 26.92 18.84 -14.56
C SER A 417 26.18 17.50 -14.46
N THR A 418 25.83 17.10 -13.23
CA THR A 418 24.87 16.02 -12.97
C THR A 418 23.49 16.39 -13.50
N SER A 419 23.03 15.71 -14.55
CA SER A 419 21.64 15.77 -15.01
C SER A 419 20.71 15.22 -13.91
N GLU A 420 19.64 15.94 -13.58
CA GLU A 420 18.60 15.39 -12.72
C GLU A 420 17.80 14.33 -13.50
N PRO A 421 17.43 13.21 -12.87
CA PRO A 421 16.82 12.08 -13.57
C PRO A 421 15.41 12.42 -14.08
N GLY A 422 15.20 12.29 -15.39
CA GLY A 422 13.94 12.66 -16.06
C GLY A 422 12.70 11.83 -15.67
N TYR A 423 12.88 10.73 -14.93
CA TYR A 423 11.81 9.90 -14.36
C TYR A 423 11.31 10.36 -12.98
N VAL A 424 11.81 11.50 -12.45
CA VAL A 424 11.51 11.97 -11.09
C VAL A 424 10.84 13.35 -11.10
N ASN A 425 9.71 13.47 -10.41
CA ASN A 425 9.16 14.77 -9.97
C ASN A 425 9.26 14.88 -8.44
N TYR A 426 9.60 16.06 -7.92
CA TYR A 426 9.69 16.35 -6.49
C TYR A 426 8.98 17.66 -6.12
N THR A 427 8.04 17.59 -5.20
CA THR A 427 7.25 18.74 -4.75
C THR A 427 7.23 18.86 -3.23
N ARG A 428 7.16 20.10 -2.71
CA ARG A 428 7.19 20.39 -1.27
C ARG A 428 6.25 21.53 -0.91
N LEU A 429 5.09 21.17 -0.39
CA LEU A 429 4.04 22.10 0.05
C LEU A 429 4.06 22.25 1.57
N ARG A 430 3.70 23.42 2.09
CA ARG A 430 3.64 23.71 3.53
C ARG A 430 2.32 24.38 3.87
N TYR A 431 1.69 23.94 4.95
CA TYR A 431 0.32 24.32 5.32
C TYR A 431 0.28 24.84 6.77
N ARG A 432 -0.51 25.88 7.02
CA ARG A 432 -0.68 26.49 8.35
C ARG A 432 -2.15 26.68 8.72
N LEU A 433 -2.44 26.78 10.02
CA LEU A 433 -3.77 27.17 10.49
C LEU A 433 -4.16 28.55 9.92
N GLN A 434 -5.41 28.66 9.45
CA GLN A 434 -5.99 29.88 8.91
C GLN A 434 -6.07 30.96 10.00
N GLN A 435 -5.61 32.18 9.71
CA GLN A 435 -5.72 33.31 10.63
C GLN A 435 -7.11 33.97 10.47
N PRO A 436 -7.83 34.26 11.58
CA PRO A 436 -9.14 34.89 11.50
C PRO A 436 -9.03 36.32 10.96
N GLY A 437 -9.84 36.65 9.94
CA GLY A 437 -9.95 38.00 9.38
C GLY A 437 -9.31 38.22 8.01
N ARG A 438 -8.76 37.19 7.36
CA ARG A 438 -8.37 37.23 5.94
C ARG A 438 -9.33 36.36 5.13
N THR A 439 -9.97 36.95 4.12
CA THR A 439 -10.86 36.23 3.19
C THR A 439 -10.14 35.10 2.48
N GLU A 440 -10.91 34.11 2.04
CA GLU A 440 -10.45 33.11 1.08
C GLU A 440 -9.92 33.84 -0.16
N GLN A 441 -8.70 33.49 -0.53
CA GLN A 441 -8.05 33.99 -1.72
C GLN A 441 -7.99 32.81 -2.66
N ASP A 442 -8.82 32.84 -3.70
CA ASP A 442 -8.76 31.90 -4.82
C ASP A 442 -7.38 32.01 -5.47
N ASN A 443 -6.48 31.14 -5.03
CA ASN A 443 -5.25 30.86 -5.74
C ASN A 443 -5.65 29.97 -6.92
N ALA A 444 -5.82 30.59 -8.09
CA ALA A 444 -6.20 29.89 -9.31
C ALA A 444 -5.34 28.64 -9.52
N GLU A 445 -6.02 27.54 -9.87
CA GLU A 445 -5.45 26.19 -9.86
C GLU A 445 -4.50 25.99 -11.06
N GLU A 446 -3.21 26.25 -10.85
CA GLU A 446 -2.18 25.52 -11.59
C GLU A 446 -2.15 24.07 -11.06
N GLU A 447 -3.16 23.30 -11.47
CA GLU A 447 -3.25 21.86 -11.22
C GLU A 447 -2.13 21.15 -12.00
N ASP A 448 -0.96 21.05 -11.37
CA ASP A 448 0.15 20.23 -11.85
C ASP A 448 -0.26 18.76 -11.85
N LYS A 449 -0.67 18.28 -13.02
CA LYS A 449 -1.28 16.96 -13.29
C LYS A 449 -0.43 15.76 -12.90
N VAL A 450 0.81 15.97 -12.46
CA VAL A 450 1.76 14.95 -12.01
C VAL A 450 1.72 14.75 -10.49
N GLN A 451 1.06 15.64 -9.73
CA GLN A 451 0.97 15.57 -8.27
C GLN A 451 -0.23 14.75 -7.80
N LEU A 452 -0.06 14.01 -6.70
CA LEU A 452 -1.19 13.39 -6.00
C LEU A 452 -1.92 14.49 -5.18
N PRO A 453 -3.21 14.79 -5.41
CA PRO A 453 -3.91 15.83 -4.66
C PRO A 453 -4.07 15.44 -3.19
N PHE A 454 -3.68 16.36 -2.30
CA PHE A 454 -3.95 16.27 -0.86
C PHE A 454 -4.74 17.50 -0.40
N THR A 455 -5.94 17.29 0.10
CA THR A 455 -6.59 18.27 0.98
C THR A 455 -5.94 18.21 2.37
N VAL A 456 -5.76 19.37 3.01
CA VAL A 456 -5.19 19.45 4.37
C VAL A 456 -6.11 20.32 5.22
N SER A 457 -6.72 19.73 6.26
CA SER A 457 -7.72 20.39 7.11
C SER A 457 -7.39 20.30 8.59
N ASP A 458 -8.04 21.13 9.41
CA ASP A 458 -8.15 20.87 10.84
C ASP A 458 -9.20 19.78 11.13
N LEU A 459 -9.34 19.35 12.39
CA LEU A 459 -10.33 18.32 12.76
C LEU A 459 -11.79 18.80 12.65
N ARG A 460 -12.02 20.09 12.40
CA ARG A 460 -13.33 20.67 12.11
C ARG A 460 -13.64 20.71 10.61
N GLY A 461 -12.75 20.15 9.77
CA GLY A 461 -12.87 20.15 8.32
C GLY A 461 -12.54 21.49 7.66
N ARG A 462 -11.89 22.43 8.36
CA ARG A 462 -11.49 23.72 7.77
C ARG A 462 -10.12 23.59 7.11
N ASN A 463 -10.04 23.94 5.83
CA ASN A 463 -8.79 23.86 5.06
C ASN A 463 -7.68 24.74 5.67
N LEU A 464 -6.46 24.21 5.70
CA LEU A 464 -5.27 24.96 6.09
C LEU A 464 -4.79 25.82 4.92
N GLN A 465 -4.26 26.99 5.24
CA GLN A 465 -3.73 27.90 4.23
C GLN A 465 -2.35 27.42 3.76
N LEU A 466 -2.18 27.31 2.44
CA LEU A 466 -0.88 27.08 1.80
C LEU A 466 0.08 28.25 2.11
N VAL A 467 1.33 27.92 2.47
CA VAL A 467 2.36 28.87 2.89
C VAL A 467 3.16 29.35 1.69
N THR A 468 2.65 30.39 1.03
CA THR A 468 3.35 31.11 -0.05
C THR A 468 4.44 32.02 0.54
N GLY A 469 5.71 31.62 0.42
CA GLY A 469 6.88 32.43 0.79
C GLY A 469 7.52 32.11 2.15
N GLN A 470 8.11 33.14 2.78
CA GLN A 470 8.74 33.03 4.09
C GLN A 470 7.70 32.97 5.22
N TYR A 471 7.87 32.00 6.12
CA TYR A 471 7.02 31.81 7.29
C TYR A 471 7.82 31.09 8.37
N THR A 472 7.77 31.63 9.59
CA THR A 472 8.52 31.19 10.76
C THR A 472 7.63 30.60 11.86
N GLY A 473 6.35 30.35 11.57
CA GLY A 473 5.42 29.68 12.48
C GLY A 473 5.36 28.16 12.25
N PRO A 474 4.65 27.42 13.12
CA PRO A 474 4.45 25.99 12.93
C PRO A 474 3.65 25.70 11.65
N CYS A 475 4.11 24.75 10.85
CA CYS A 475 3.44 24.32 9.62
C CYS A 475 3.57 22.81 9.39
N VAL A 476 2.55 22.21 8.77
CA VAL A 476 2.61 20.83 8.25
C VAL A 476 3.29 20.88 6.89
N CYS A 477 4.37 20.12 6.72
CA CYS A 477 5.09 19.97 5.47
C CYS A 477 4.66 18.66 4.79
N VAL A 478 4.35 18.75 3.50
CA VAL A 478 4.01 17.61 2.63
C VAL A 478 5.02 17.60 1.49
N GLU A 479 5.88 16.58 1.49
CA GLU A 479 6.85 16.32 0.43
C GLU A 479 6.33 15.16 -0.43
N GLN A 480 6.36 15.28 -1.75
CA GLN A 480 6.09 14.17 -2.67
C GLN A 480 7.30 13.95 -3.56
N LEU A 481 7.72 12.68 -3.70
CA LEU A 481 8.72 12.26 -4.66
C LEU A 481 8.10 11.16 -5.54
N THR A 482 7.86 11.47 -6.81
CA THR A 482 7.17 10.59 -7.77
C THR A 482 8.18 9.95 -8.70
N LEU A 483 8.14 8.63 -8.81
CA LEU A 483 8.89 7.82 -9.79
C LEU A 483 7.94 7.33 -10.88
N ASP A 484 8.16 7.76 -12.11
CA ASP A 484 7.41 7.30 -13.29
C ASP A 484 7.83 5.88 -13.69
N PHE A 485 6.87 4.97 -13.88
CA PHE A 485 7.18 3.59 -14.24
C PHE A 485 7.51 3.41 -15.72
N GLU A 486 6.85 4.11 -16.64
CA GLU A 486 7.05 3.89 -18.08
C GLU A 486 8.41 4.42 -18.54
N TYR A 487 8.84 5.58 -18.04
CA TYR A 487 10.18 6.10 -18.26
C TYR A 487 11.22 5.13 -17.71
N LEU A 488 11.06 4.66 -16.46
CA LEU A 488 11.99 3.72 -15.83
C LEU A 488 12.10 2.41 -16.61
N ILE A 489 10.98 1.83 -17.04
CA ILE A 489 10.96 0.60 -17.84
C ILE A 489 11.72 0.82 -19.16
N ASN A 490 11.47 1.93 -19.85
CA ASN A 490 12.15 2.27 -21.10
C ASN A 490 13.66 2.54 -20.92
N GLU A 491 14.08 3.11 -19.79
CA GLU A 491 15.50 3.34 -19.47
C GLU A 491 16.23 2.01 -19.19
N VAL A 492 15.69 1.17 -18.30
CA VAL A 492 16.28 -0.12 -17.94
C VAL A 492 16.34 -1.08 -19.14
N ILE A 493 15.28 -1.13 -19.96
CA ILE A 493 15.31 -1.95 -21.19
C ILE A 493 16.37 -1.45 -22.17
N ARG A 494 16.55 -0.13 -22.32
CA ARG A 494 17.52 0.45 -23.26
C ARG A 494 18.97 0.25 -22.83
N ASN A 495 19.23 0.28 -21.52
CA ASN A 495 20.59 0.34 -20.97
C ASN A 495 21.10 -1.02 -20.47
N ASP A 496 20.24 -1.85 -19.86
CA ASP A 496 20.65 -3.02 -19.08
C ASP A 496 20.12 -4.37 -19.59
N ALA A 497 19.13 -4.39 -20.50
CA ALA A 497 18.53 -5.64 -20.96
C ALA A 497 19.30 -6.26 -22.14
N GLU A 498 19.83 -7.48 -21.97
CA GLU A 498 20.50 -8.23 -23.06
C GLU A 498 19.59 -8.46 -24.29
N TRP A 499 18.28 -8.46 -24.08
CA TRP A 499 17.25 -8.61 -25.12
C TRP A 499 16.70 -7.29 -25.68
N ALA A 500 17.32 -6.13 -25.38
CA ALA A 500 16.90 -4.80 -25.85
C ALA A 500 16.71 -4.72 -27.37
N SER A 501 17.56 -5.41 -28.15
CA SER A 501 17.49 -5.46 -29.62
C SER A 501 16.30 -6.25 -30.17
N GLN A 502 15.66 -7.10 -29.35
CA GLN A 502 14.45 -7.85 -29.71
C GLN A 502 13.17 -7.09 -29.32
N PHE A 503 13.25 -6.15 -28.38
CA PHE A 503 12.09 -5.46 -27.80
C PHE A 503 11.34 -4.59 -28.82
N CYS A 504 10.01 -4.62 -28.78
CA CYS A 504 9.14 -3.78 -29.60
C CYS A 504 8.36 -2.76 -28.75
N SER A 505 7.64 -3.24 -27.72
CA SER A 505 6.88 -2.44 -26.77
C SER A 505 6.49 -3.28 -25.56
N PHE A 506 6.17 -2.66 -24.42
CA PHE A 506 5.35 -3.32 -23.39
C PHE A 506 3.87 -3.03 -23.62
N SER A 507 3.00 -3.76 -22.92
CA SER A 507 1.53 -3.70 -23.05
C SER A 507 0.79 -3.55 -21.73
N ASP A 508 1.38 -4.04 -20.64
CA ASP A 508 0.81 -4.09 -19.29
C ASP A 508 1.95 -4.37 -18.29
N TYR A 509 1.87 -3.86 -17.06
CA TYR A 509 2.91 -4.01 -16.04
C TYR A 509 2.37 -3.99 -14.60
N ASP A 510 3.07 -4.69 -13.71
CA ASP A 510 2.68 -4.88 -12.30
C ASP A 510 3.87 -4.62 -11.36
N VAL A 511 3.78 -3.60 -10.50
CA VAL A 511 4.89 -3.17 -9.63
C VAL A 511 4.65 -3.58 -8.17
N VAL A 512 5.57 -4.37 -7.64
CA VAL A 512 5.54 -4.90 -6.27
C VAL A 512 6.80 -4.48 -5.51
N ILE A 513 6.62 -3.87 -4.34
CA ILE A 513 7.73 -3.53 -3.44
C ILE A 513 8.27 -4.83 -2.83
N LEU A 514 9.58 -5.06 -2.94
CA LEU A 514 10.25 -6.22 -2.33
C LEU A 514 10.79 -5.89 -0.93
N GLU A 515 11.42 -4.73 -0.77
CA GLU A 515 12.03 -4.31 0.50
C GLU A 515 12.13 -2.77 0.58
N VAL A 516 12.18 -2.22 1.78
CA VAL A 516 12.44 -0.80 2.06
C VAL A 516 13.44 -0.73 3.21
N CYS A 517 14.62 -0.15 2.97
CA CYS A 517 15.61 0.11 4.02
C CYS A 517 15.47 1.56 4.52
N PRO A 518 14.82 1.80 5.69
CA PRO A 518 14.55 3.15 6.17
C PRO A 518 15.81 3.85 6.71
N GLU A 519 16.90 3.12 6.97
CA GLU A 519 18.20 3.69 7.35
C GLU A 519 19.00 4.24 6.15
N THR A 520 18.89 3.64 4.96
CA THR A 520 19.55 4.15 3.72
C THR A 520 18.61 4.97 2.85
N ASN A 521 17.30 4.89 3.10
CA ASN A 521 16.22 5.42 2.26
C ASN A 521 16.11 4.78 0.86
N ILE A 522 16.58 3.54 0.71
CA ILE A 522 16.45 2.76 -0.53
C ILE A 522 15.17 1.92 -0.51
N VAL A 523 14.37 2.04 -1.57
CA VAL A 523 13.21 1.19 -1.88
C VAL A 523 13.62 0.22 -2.98
N VAL A 524 13.38 -1.08 -2.81
CA VAL A 524 13.60 -2.09 -3.86
C VAL A 524 12.27 -2.55 -4.40
N ILE A 525 12.05 -2.34 -5.70
CA ILE A 525 10.87 -2.77 -6.44
C ILE A 525 11.19 -3.88 -7.43
N ASN A 526 10.19 -4.70 -7.71
CA ASN A 526 10.14 -5.58 -8.87
C ASN A 526 9.04 -5.06 -9.80
N ILE A 527 9.29 -5.03 -11.10
CA ILE A 527 8.35 -4.60 -12.14
C ILE A 527 8.12 -5.82 -13.03
N GLY A 528 6.95 -6.45 -12.95
CA GLY A 528 6.54 -7.48 -13.91
C GLY A 528 6.09 -6.83 -15.20
N LEU A 529 6.50 -7.37 -16.35
CA LEU A 529 6.18 -6.85 -17.67
C LEU A 529 5.46 -7.90 -18.52
N LEU A 530 4.43 -7.47 -19.24
CA LEU A 530 3.93 -8.13 -20.45
C LEU A 530 4.37 -7.30 -21.66
N LEU A 531 5.15 -7.90 -22.56
CA LEU A 531 5.78 -7.19 -23.68
C LEU A 531 5.77 -7.97 -25.00
N LEU A 532 5.96 -7.24 -26.10
CA LEU A 532 6.19 -7.78 -27.43
C LEU A 532 7.69 -7.71 -27.76
N ALA A 533 8.23 -8.82 -28.24
CA ALA A 533 9.60 -8.91 -28.75
C ALA A 533 9.68 -9.86 -29.95
N PHE A 534 10.68 -9.66 -30.80
CA PHE A 534 11.10 -10.64 -31.80
C PHE A 534 11.73 -11.87 -31.12
N SER A 535 11.77 -12.99 -31.85
CA SER A 535 12.42 -14.22 -31.37
C SER A 535 13.80 -14.36 -32.00
N ASN A 536 14.79 -14.82 -31.24
CA ASN A 536 16.15 -15.17 -31.72
C ASN A 536 16.20 -16.42 -32.64
N CYS A 537 15.27 -16.53 -33.59
CA CYS A 537 15.23 -17.60 -34.58
C CYS A 537 15.40 -16.99 -35.97
N GLU A 538 16.36 -17.48 -36.76
CA GLU A 538 16.74 -16.94 -38.08
C GLU A 538 15.68 -17.20 -39.18
N GLU A 539 14.41 -17.41 -38.82
CA GLU A 539 13.30 -17.41 -39.77
C GLU A 539 13.03 -15.97 -40.22
N GLU A 540 13.33 -15.71 -41.50
CA GLU A 540 13.34 -14.41 -42.21
C GLU A 540 12.03 -13.59 -42.13
N HIS A 541 10.98 -14.14 -41.52
CA HIS A 541 9.65 -13.55 -41.39
C HIS A 541 9.09 -13.64 -39.95
N SER A 542 9.95 -13.75 -38.94
CA SER A 542 9.49 -13.90 -37.54
C SER A 542 8.65 -12.70 -37.07
N ARG A 543 7.42 -12.99 -36.62
CA ARG A 543 6.53 -11.96 -36.05
C ARG A 543 6.82 -11.77 -34.55
N PRO A 544 6.69 -10.54 -34.01
CA PRO A 544 6.77 -10.33 -32.57
C PRO A 544 5.78 -11.21 -31.80
N LYS A 545 6.23 -11.75 -30.66
CA LYS A 545 5.46 -12.60 -29.76
C LYS A 545 5.30 -11.94 -28.39
N SER A 546 4.28 -12.37 -27.65
CA SER A 546 4.07 -11.94 -26.27
C SER A 546 4.96 -12.71 -25.29
N TYR A 547 5.79 -11.97 -24.56
CA TYR A 547 6.65 -12.46 -23.50
C TYR A 547 6.30 -11.81 -22.15
N HIS A 548 6.63 -12.50 -21.08
CA HIS A 548 6.70 -11.96 -19.73
C HIS A 548 8.16 -11.88 -19.28
N SER A 549 8.52 -10.82 -18.57
CA SER A 549 9.82 -10.65 -17.88
C SER A 549 9.62 -9.87 -16.57
N SER A 550 10.68 -9.69 -15.78
CA SER A 550 10.65 -8.83 -14.60
C SER A 550 11.95 -8.02 -14.44
N LEU A 551 11.82 -6.72 -14.17
CA LEU A 551 12.92 -5.81 -13.87
C LEU A 551 13.00 -5.57 -12.36
N GLN A 552 14.19 -5.66 -11.77
CA GLN A 552 14.44 -5.31 -10.35
C GLN A 552 15.23 -4.01 -10.29
N VAL A 553 14.71 -3.04 -9.52
CA VAL A 553 15.27 -1.69 -9.42
C VAL A 553 15.35 -1.26 -7.97
N SER A 554 16.44 -0.60 -7.59
CA SER A 554 16.58 0.11 -6.32
C SER A 554 16.45 1.61 -6.54
N TRP A 555 15.54 2.26 -5.83
CA TRP A 555 15.25 3.69 -5.87
C TRP A 555 15.71 4.36 -4.58
N ASP A 556 16.59 5.37 -4.69
CA ASP A 556 17.10 6.14 -3.55
C ASP A 556 16.25 7.39 -3.30
N LEU A 557 15.47 7.39 -2.22
CA LEU A 557 14.62 8.55 -1.86
C LEU A 557 15.43 9.79 -1.44
N ASN A 558 16.75 9.70 -1.24
CA ASN A 558 17.59 10.88 -1.00
C ASN A 558 17.91 11.65 -2.29
N THR A 559 18.12 10.95 -3.41
CA THR A 559 18.59 11.53 -4.68
C THR A 559 17.61 11.41 -5.84
N GLY A 560 16.52 10.66 -5.66
CA GLY A 560 15.59 10.27 -6.71
C GLY A 560 16.12 9.19 -7.65
N ALA A 561 17.42 8.90 -7.65
CA ALA A 561 18.07 8.01 -8.60
C ALA A 561 17.58 6.57 -8.48
N CYS A 562 17.38 5.92 -9.63
CA CYS A 562 17.18 4.49 -9.76
C CYS A 562 18.46 3.80 -10.25
N CYS A 563 18.68 2.58 -9.78
CA CYS A 563 19.73 1.69 -10.25
C CYS A 563 19.14 0.30 -10.53
N THR A 564 19.50 -0.30 -11.67
CA THR A 564 19.10 -1.67 -12.02
C THR A 564 19.80 -2.67 -11.11
N VAL A 565 19.02 -3.54 -10.48
CA VAL A 565 19.47 -4.62 -9.59
C VAL A 565 19.50 -5.96 -10.33
N GLY A 566 18.66 -6.12 -11.36
CA GLY A 566 18.68 -7.27 -12.27
C GLY A 566 17.56 -7.23 -13.30
N VAL A 567 17.81 -7.83 -14.47
CA VAL A 567 16.84 -7.99 -15.57
C VAL A 567 16.54 -9.48 -15.74
N GLY A 568 15.27 -9.82 -15.94
CA GLY A 568 14.83 -11.20 -16.18
C GLY A 568 14.83 -11.61 -17.65
N ASP A 569 14.96 -12.92 -17.90
CA ASP A 569 14.82 -13.52 -19.23
C ASP A 569 13.41 -13.33 -19.82
N LEU A 570 13.30 -13.38 -21.15
CA LEU A 570 12.01 -13.37 -21.85
C LEU A 570 11.33 -14.75 -21.78
N THR A 571 10.16 -14.81 -21.15
CA THR A 571 9.36 -16.04 -21.02
C THR A 571 8.09 -15.98 -21.89
N GLU A 572 8.01 -16.82 -22.94
CA GLU A 572 6.92 -16.78 -23.92
C GLU A 572 5.57 -17.18 -23.29
N VAL A 573 4.55 -16.31 -23.41
CA VAL A 573 3.28 -16.41 -22.65
C VAL A 573 2.38 -17.58 -23.11
N LYS A 574 2.55 -18.07 -24.35
CA LYS A 574 1.94 -19.32 -24.88
C LYS A 574 0.45 -19.54 -24.54
N GLY A 575 -0.37 -18.49 -24.69
CA GLY A 575 -1.83 -18.57 -24.49
C GLY A 575 -2.28 -18.57 -23.02
N GLN A 576 -1.40 -18.28 -22.07
CA GLN A 576 -1.79 -17.92 -20.70
C GLN A 576 -2.62 -16.63 -20.69
N THR A 577 -3.58 -16.52 -19.76
CA THR A 577 -4.32 -15.27 -19.53
C THR A 577 -3.47 -14.31 -18.71
N SER A 578 -3.62 -13.00 -18.91
CA SER A 578 -2.89 -11.96 -18.16
C SER A 578 -2.99 -12.16 -16.65
N GLY A 579 -4.20 -12.43 -16.11
CA GLY A 579 -4.40 -12.74 -14.70
C GLY A 579 -3.65 -13.98 -14.19
N SER A 580 -3.39 -14.97 -15.04
CA SER A 580 -2.55 -16.13 -14.68
C SER A 580 -1.06 -15.80 -14.67
N VAL A 581 -0.60 -14.92 -15.57
CA VAL A 581 0.76 -14.36 -15.56
C VAL A 581 0.96 -13.52 -14.30
N TRP A 582 0.09 -12.55 -14.03
CA TRP A 582 0.16 -11.69 -12.85
C TRP A 582 0.03 -12.46 -11.52
N SER A 583 -0.79 -13.52 -11.47
CA SER A 583 -0.83 -14.43 -10.31
C SER A 583 0.51 -15.16 -10.10
N SER A 584 1.15 -15.63 -11.17
CA SER A 584 2.45 -16.31 -11.12
C SER A 584 3.57 -15.35 -10.71
N TYR A 585 3.59 -14.15 -11.29
CA TYR A 585 4.52 -13.07 -10.98
C TYR A 585 4.40 -12.63 -9.51
N ARG A 586 3.20 -12.28 -9.02
CA ARG A 586 2.96 -11.89 -7.61
C ARG A 586 3.37 -12.99 -6.64
N LYS A 587 3.13 -14.26 -6.99
CA LYS A 587 3.60 -15.43 -6.23
C LYS A 587 5.13 -15.55 -6.20
N SER A 588 5.82 -15.19 -7.28
CA SER A 588 7.29 -15.08 -7.31
C SER A 588 7.79 -14.01 -6.34
N CYS A 589 7.20 -12.80 -6.37
CA CYS A 589 7.52 -11.72 -5.42
C CYS A 589 7.32 -12.16 -3.96
N VAL A 590 6.21 -12.82 -3.63
CA VAL A 590 5.97 -13.40 -2.30
C VAL A 590 7.03 -14.43 -1.91
N ASN A 591 7.44 -15.30 -2.83
CA ASN A 591 8.51 -16.27 -2.57
C ASN A 591 9.86 -15.59 -2.30
N THR A 592 10.18 -14.48 -2.99
CA THR A 592 11.38 -13.68 -2.76
C THR A 592 11.34 -13.02 -1.38
N VAL A 593 10.27 -12.28 -1.06
CA VAL A 593 10.10 -11.65 0.28
C VAL A 593 10.17 -12.70 1.39
N MET A 594 9.52 -13.86 1.24
CA MET A 594 9.58 -14.97 2.20
C MET A 594 10.96 -15.59 2.35
N ARG A 595 11.79 -15.63 1.29
CA ARG A 595 13.14 -16.19 1.30
C ARG A 595 14.11 -15.31 2.10
N TRP A 596 13.95 -13.99 2.01
CA TRP A 596 14.84 -13.01 2.63
C TRP A 596 14.31 -12.43 3.96
N LEU A 597 13.12 -12.84 4.43
CA LEU A 597 12.45 -12.30 5.61
C LEU A 597 13.27 -12.47 6.93
N VAL A 598 13.87 -11.38 7.40
CA VAL A 598 14.51 -11.30 8.72
C VAL A 598 13.49 -10.90 9.80
N PRO A 599 13.36 -11.63 10.92
CA PRO A 599 12.42 -11.28 11.99
C PRO A 599 12.80 -10.01 12.77
N GLU A 600 12.01 -8.95 12.60
CA GLU A 600 12.22 -7.62 13.22
C GLU A 600 11.94 -7.58 14.75
N SER A 601 12.23 -6.42 15.36
CA SER A 601 11.91 -6.16 16.77
C SER A 601 10.40 -6.08 17.01
N SER A 602 9.93 -6.42 18.20
CA SER A 602 8.52 -6.18 18.58
C SER A 602 8.17 -4.72 18.85
N SER A 603 9.15 -3.80 18.84
CA SER A 603 8.89 -2.36 18.73
C SER A 603 8.72 -1.91 17.28
N ARG A 604 9.61 -2.39 16.40
CA ARG A 604 9.62 -2.12 14.95
C ARG A 604 8.68 -3.08 14.21
N TYR A 605 7.37 -2.91 14.40
CA TYR A 605 6.36 -3.41 13.45
C TYR A 605 5.37 -2.31 13.08
N ILE A 606 4.90 -2.28 11.83
CA ILE A 606 3.70 -1.55 11.42
C ILE A 606 2.50 -2.26 12.06
N ASN A 607 1.75 -1.56 12.91
CA ASN A 607 0.49 -2.11 13.40
C ASN A 607 -0.56 -1.95 12.31
N ARG A 608 -1.33 -3.01 12.04
CA ARG A 608 -2.39 -3.04 11.03
C ARG A 608 -3.67 -3.50 11.69
N MET A 609 -4.68 -2.65 11.70
CA MET A 609 -5.99 -2.88 12.30
C MET A 609 -7.07 -2.83 11.21
N THR A 610 -7.89 -3.86 11.11
CA THR A 610 -8.98 -3.97 10.12
C THR A 610 -9.97 -5.05 10.55
N ASN A 611 -11.22 -4.95 10.10
CA ASN A 611 -12.26 -5.94 10.33
C ASN A 611 -12.85 -6.46 8.99
N GLU A 612 -11.98 -6.87 8.06
CA GLU A 612 -12.29 -7.50 6.74
C GLU A 612 -13.32 -8.65 6.80
N ALA A 613 -13.61 -9.17 8.00
CA ALA A 613 -14.57 -10.22 8.27
C ALA A 613 -16.03 -9.77 8.07
N LEU A 614 -16.32 -8.46 8.24
CA LEU A 614 -17.67 -7.90 8.18
C LEU A 614 -18.30 -8.02 6.79
N HIS A 615 -17.56 -7.65 5.74
CA HIS A 615 -17.95 -7.84 4.34
C HIS A 615 -18.06 -9.33 3.91
N LYS A 616 -17.92 -10.27 4.85
CA LYS A 616 -18.11 -11.72 4.68
C LYS A 616 -19.16 -12.29 5.66
N GLY A 617 -19.96 -11.44 6.30
CA GLY A 617 -20.99 -11.83 7.26
C GLY A 617 -20.45 -12.35 8.59
N THR A 618 -19.24 -11.95 8.98
CA THR A 618 -18.56 -12.39 10.21
C THR A 618 -17.90 -11.20 10.92
N SER A 619 -17.27 -11.38 12.08
CA SER A 619 -16.48 -10.31 12.69
C SER A 619 -15.24 -10.87 13.38
N LEU A 620 -14.30 -9.99 13.73
CA LEU A 620 -13.27 -10.32 14.72
C LEU A 620 -13.92 -10.87 16.00
N GLN A 621 -13.26 -11.85 16.64
CA GLN A 621 -13.70 -12.41 17.93
C GLN A 621 -12.96 -11.80 19.12
N VAL A 622 -11.74 -11.28 18.89
CA VAL A 622 -10.84 -10.77 19.92
C VAL A 622 -10.00 -9.62 19.37
N LEU A 623 -9.91 -8.53 20.12
CA LEU A 623 -8.86 -7.51 19.95
C LEU A 623 -7.76 -7.79 20.97
N ALA A 624 -6.51 -7.95 20.53
CA ALA A 624 -5.43 -8.46 21.38
C ALA A 624 -4.22 -7.52 21.47
N ASP A 625 -4.06 -6.86 22.61
CA ASP A 625 -2.77 -6.29 23.00
C ASP A 625 -1.82 -7.44 23.35
N SER A 626 -0.88 -7.71 22.45
CA SER A 626 0.12 -8.80 22.59
C SER A 626 1.22 -8.49 23.60
N ASP A 627 1.43 -7.22 23.93
CA ASP A 627 2.60 -6.72 24.65
C ASP A 627 2.27 -6.46 26.13
N ARG A 628 1.02 -6.08 26.43
CA ARG A 628 0.40 -6.12 27.78
C ARG A 628 -0.29 -7.47 28.06
N ALA A 629 -0.48 -8.30 27.03
CA ALA A 629 -1.19 -9.58 27.08
C ALA A 629 -2.66 -9.44 27.56
N THR A 630 -3.36 -8.42 27.03
CA THR A 630 -4.75 -8.08 27.37
C THR A 630 -5.63 -8.30 26.15
N TRP A 631 -6.76 -8.98 26.32
CA TRP A 631 -7.73 -9.24 25.25
C TRP A 631 -9.06 -8.52 25.56
N ILE A 632 -9.63 -7.85 24.55
CA ILE A 632 -11.06 -7.54 24.52
C ILE A 632 -11.73 -8.66 23.71
N VAL A 633 -12.72 -9.33 24.30
CA VAL A 633 -13.55 -10.33 23.61
C VAL A 633 -14.78 -9.60 23.09
N LEU A 634 -15.06 -9.73 21.80
CA LEU A 634 -16.14 -9.03 21.11
C LEU A 634 -17.48 -9.75 21.35
#